data_AF-W1YV27-F1
#
_entry.id   AF-W1YV27-F1
#
_cell.length_a   1.000
_cell.length_b   1.000
_cell.length_c   1.000
_cell.angle_alpha   90.00
_cell.angle_beta   90.00
_cell.angle_gamma   90.00
#
_symmetry.space_group_name_H-M   'P 1'
#
loop_
_entity.id
_entity.type
_entity.pdbx_description
1 polymer ?
#
loop_
_entity_poly.entity_id
_entity_poly.type
_entity_poly.pdbx_seq_one_letter_code
_entity_poly.pdbx_strand_id
1 'polypeptide(L)' 'SFMLRPAHQKQVAAILHDPEASENDKYVALQFLRNSEIAAKGVLPTCQDTGTAIIVGKKGQRVWTGGG' A
#
# COMPACT_ATOMS: atom_id res chain seq x y z
N SER A 1 5.09 1.20 4.03
CA SER A 1 4.60 2.27 4.92
C SER A 1 4.31 3.56 4.15
N PHE A 2 3.38 4.37 4.67
CA PHE A 2 2.83 5.65 4.18
C PHE A 2 2.09 5.65 2.85
N MET A 3 2.67 5.08 1.80
CA MET A 3 2.09 5.12 0.45
C MET A 3 1.82 3.71 -0.09
N LEU A 4 0.75 3.60 -0.88
CA LEU A 4 0.38 2.39 -1.64
C LEU A 4 0.42 2.71 -3.14
N ARG A 5 0.58 1.68 -3.97
CA ARG A 5 0.56 1.83 -5.43
C ARG A 5 -0.79 2.37 -5.89
N PRO A 6 -0.86 3.30 -6.87
CA PRO A 6 -2.11 3.82 -7.39
C PRO A 6 -3.07 2.73 -7.89
N ALA A 7 -2.55 1.65 -8.48
CA ALA A 7 -3.35 0.52 -8.94
C ALA A 7 -4.15 -0.14 -7.80
N HIS A 8 -3.55 -0.29 -6.62
CA HIS A 8 -4.25 -0.85 -5.46
C HIS A 8 -5.34 0.09 -4.95
N GLN A 9 -5.05 1.40 -4.87
CA GLN A 9 -6.04 2.39 -4.45
C GLN A 9 -7.25 2.45 -5.40
N LYS A 10 -7.01 2.31 -6.72
CA LYS A 10 -8.08 2.23 -7.72
C LYS A 10 -8.96 0.98 -7.52
N GLN A 11 -8.37 -0.15 -7.17
CA GLN A 11 -9.13 -1.37 -6.87
C GLN A 11 -10.03 -1.18 -5.64
N VAL A 12 -9.50 -0.60 -4.56
CA VAL A 12 -10.30 -0.31 -3.35
C VAL A 12 -11.40 0.71 -3.65
N ALA A 13 -11.10 1.78 -4.40
CA ALA A 13 -12.08 2.78 -4.78
C ALA A 13 -13.20 2.24 -5.68
N ALA A 14 -12.92 1.23 -6.52
CA ALA A 14 -13.93 0.61 -7.38
C ALA A 14 -15.07 -0.04 -6.57
N ILE A 15 -14.79 -0.52 -5.35
CA ILE A 15 -15.80 -1.11 -4.44
C ILE A 15 -16.91 -0.10 -4.13
N LEU A 16 -16.61 1.20 -4.07
CA LEU A 16 -17.60 2.25 -3.79
C LEU A 16 -18.63 2.42 -4.90
N HIS A 17 -18.31 1.98 -6.12
CA HIS A 17 -19.16 2.12 -7.30
C HIS A 17 -19.77 0.79 -7.75
N ASP A 18 -19.42 -0.31 -7.08
CA ASP A 18 -19.94 -1.62 -7.38
C ASP A 18 -21.38 -1.76 -6.85
N PRO A 19 -22.38 -2.02 -7.73
CA PRO A 19 -23.76 -2.22 -7.31
C PRO A 19 -23.98 -3.53 -6.54
N GLU A 20 -23.09 -4.52 -6.69
CA GLU A 20 -23.16 -5.80 -5.99
C GLU A 20 -22.46 -5.76 -4.62
N ALA A 21 -21.66 -4.73 -4.35
CA ALA A 21 -20.99 -4.54 -3.07
C ALA A 21 -21.98 -4.20 -1.96
N SER A 22 -21.85 -4.90 -0.83
CA SER A 22 -22.65 -4.61 0.35
C SER A 22 -22.29 -3.25 0.95
N GLU A 23 -23.17 -2.72 1.79
CA GLU A 23 -22.88 -1.47 2.52
C GLU A 23 -21.65 -1.61 3.43
N ASN A 24 -21.40 -2.81 3.97
CA ASN A 24 -20.21 -3.08 4.77
C ASN A 24 -18.94 -3.05 3.93
N ASP A 25 -18.96 -3.59 2.71
CA ASP A 25 -17.81 -3.55 1.80
C ASP A 25 -17.45 -2.10 1.45
N LYS A 26 -18.46 -1.29 1.13
CA LYS A 26 -18.29 0.14 0.84
C LYS A 26 -17.77 0.90 2.05
N TYR A 27 -18.29 0.62 3.24
CA TYR A 27 -17.83 1.23 4.48
C TYR A 27 -16.35 0.91 4.74
N VAL A 28 -15.97 -0.37 4.66
CA VAL A 28 -14.59 -0.82 4.89
C VAL A 28 -13.65 -0.21 3.84
N ALA A 29 -14.04 -0.20 2.57
CA ALA A 29 -13.25 0.42 1.49
C ALA A 29 -13.01 1.91 1.75
N LEU A 30 -14.03 2.66 2.19
CA LEU A 30 -13.88 4.06 2.54
C LEU A 30 -12.89 4.27 3.69
N GLN A 31 -12.92 3.43 4.73
CA GLN A 31 -11.96 3.51 5.84
C GLN A 31 -10.52 3.23 5.37
N PHE A 32 -10.31 2.26 4.49
CA PHE A 32 -8.99 2.01 3.90
C PHE A 32 -8.44 3.20 3.11
N LEU A 33 -9.30 3.86 2.32
CA LEU A 33 -8.92 5.06 1.56
C LEU A 33 -8.59 6.25 2.48
N ARG A 34 -9.37 6.47 3.54
CA ARG A 34 -9.11 7.52 4.54
C ARG A 34 -7.83 7.26 5.33
N ASN A 35 -7.61 6.02 5.76
CA ASN A 35 -6.36 5.63 6.40
C ASN A 35 -5.16 5.87 5.47
N SER A 36 -5.31 5.60 4.17
CA SER A 36 -4.27 5.87 3.18
C SER A 36 -3.99 7.37 3.01
N GLU A 37 -5.01 8.23 3.03
CA GLU A 37 -4.86 9.69 3.00
C GLU A 37 -4.07 10.20 4.21
N ILE A 38 -4.41 9.72 5.41
CA ILE A 38 -3.71 10.08 6.66
C ILE A 38 -2.26 9.61 6.60
N ALA A 39 -2.04 8.36 6.17
CA ALA A 39 -0.71 7.77 6.12
C ALA A 39 0.22 8.49 5.12
N ALA A 40 -0.32 9.02 4.02
CA ALA A 40 0.45 9.76 3.03
C ALA A 40 1.11 11.03 3.59
N LYS A 41 0.67 11.54 4.75
CA LYS A 41 1.29 12.69 5.45
C LYS A 41 2.62 12.35 6.12
N GLY A 42 3.03 11.07 6.13
CA GLY A 42 4.34 10.64 6.61
C GLY A 42 4.50 10.57 8.13
N VAL A 43 3.42 10.78 8.90
CA VAL A 43 3.46 10.75 10.38
C VAL A 43 3.01 9.39 10.91
N LEU A 44 1.86 8.89 10.46
CA LEU A 44 1.31 7.61 10.89
C LEU A 44 1.44 6.58 9.76
N PRO A 45 1.93 5.36 10.01
CA PRO A 45 1.97 4.33 9.00
C PRO A 45 0.56 3.80 8.68
N THR A 46 0.38 3.24 7.49
CA THR A 46 -0.89 2.64 7.04
C THR A 46 -1.33 1.48 7.95
N CYS A 47 -0.40 0.79 8.61
CA CYS A 47 -0.70 -0.30 9.53
C CYS A 47 0.22 -0.19 10.76
N GLN A 48 -0.28 -0.60 11.93
CA GLN A 48 0.52 -0.72 13.15
C GLN A 48 1.61 -1.79 13.01
N ASP A 49 1.31 -2.91 12.35
CA ASP A 49 2.32 -3.88 11.96
C ASP A 49 3.03 -3.35 10.70
N THR A 50 4.24 -2.84 10.88
CA THR A 50 5.05 -2.30 9.79
C THR A 50 5.70 -3.38 8.93
N GLY A 51 5.51 -4.66 9.28
CA GLY A 51 6.00 -5.82 8.56
C GLY A 51 7.49 -6.12 8.78
N THR A 52 7.96 -7.13 8.06
CA THR A 52 9.38 -7.53 8.02
C THR A 52 10.08 -6.92 6.80
N ALA A 53 11.28 -6.38 6.98
CA ALA A 53 12.09 -5.88 5.87
C ALA A 53 12.63 -7.04 5.02
N ILE A 54 12.15 -7.16 3.78
CA ILE A 54 12.58 -8.18 2.82
C ILE A 54 13.34 -7.49 1.69
N ILE A 55 14.57 -7.93 1.42
CA ILE A 55 15.42 -7.39 0.35
C ILE A 55 15.75 -8.50 -0.65
N VAL A 56 15.37 -8.29 -1.92
CA VAL A 56 15.77 -9.15 -3.05
C VAL A 56 16.69 -8.35 -3.96
N GLY A 57 17.98 -8.66 -3.92
CA GLY A 57 19.00 -8.03 -4.76
C GLY A 57 19.37 -8.89 -5.95
N LYS A 58 19.48 -8.28 -7.14
CA LYS A 58 20.08 -8.90 -8.34
C LYS A 58 21.25 -8.04 -8.79
N LYS A 59 22.48 -8.48 -8.53
CA LYS A 59 23.72 -7.77 -8.92
C LYS A 59 24.22 -8.29 -10.26
N GLY A 60 24.33 -7.41 -11.24
CA GLY A 60 24.90 -7.75 -12.56
C GLY A 60 26.40 -7.99 -12.48
N GLN A 61 26.94 -8.78 -13.42
CA GLN A 61 28.35 -9.22 -13.41
C GLN A 61 29.36 -8.07 -13.35
N ARG A 62 29.05 -6.92 -13.98
CA ARG A 62 29.93 -5.73 -14.04
C ARG A 62 29.48 -4.60 -13.09
N VAL A 63 28.63 -4.90 -12.10
CA VAL A 63 28.21 -3.95 -11.07
C VAL A 63 29.06 -4.21 -9.82
N TRP A 64 29.89 -3.24 -9.45
CA TRP A 64 30.77 -3.33 -8.28
C TRP A 64 30.31 -2.33 -7.22
N THR A 65 29.99 -2.85 -6.03
CA THR A 65 29.45 -2.08 -4.90
C THR A 65 30.43 -1.97 -3.73
N GLY A 66 31.68 -2.43 -3.90
CA GLY A 66 32.72 -2.37 -2.87
C GLY A 66 32.55 -3.33 -1.68
N GLY A 67 31.38 -3.97 -1.53
CA GLY A 67 31.10 -5.01 -0.55
C GLY A 67 30.58 -6.28 -1.22
N GLY A 68 31.19 -7.42 -0.90
CA GLY A 68 30.87 -8.74 -1.49
C GLY A 68 31.38 -8.89 -2.91
#